data_AF-A0A2N5TMV5-F1
#
_entry.id   AF-A0A2N5TMV5-F1
#
_cell.length_a   1.000
_cell.length_b   1.000
_cell.length_c   1.000
_cell.angle_alpha   90.00
_cell.angle_beta   90.00
_cell.angle_gamma   90.00
#
_symmetry.space_group_name_H-M   'P 1'
#
loop_
_entity.id
_entity.type
_entity.pdbx_description
1 polymer ?
#
loop_
_entity_poly.entity_id
_entity_poly.type
_entity_poly.pdbx_seq_one_letter_code
_entity_poly.pdbx_strand_id
1 'polypeptide(L)'
;MAPAFDRSAISQMVNFNNQMVNFNNRLVEETSNPSLFASLGSPWEFNFRDLGRWLQITSMNGQYDLQPLSPVEYLDTIYTGRFQIQADQATSFNICRQFLNAPSMSRNHQDMVELPSKLVIGHSRLGKPSHGSWTPPIVASIKLNLSV
;
A
#
# COMPACT_ATOMS: atom_id res chain seq x y z
N MET A 1 -17.92 -31.94 -3.01
CA MET A 1 -17.08 -31.91 -1.80
C MET A 1 -16.64 -30.48 -1.58
N ALA A 2 -17.04 -29.83 -0.49
CA ALA A 2 -16.46 -28.56 -0.11
C ALA A 2 -14.97 -28.79 0.21
N PRO A 3 -14.05 -27.90 -0.17
CA PRO A 3 -12.65 -28.02 0.23
C PRO A 3 -12.59 -28.03 1.77
N ALA A 4 -11.88 -29.00 2.34
CA ALA A 4 -11.64 -29.04 3.77
C ALA A 4 -10.84 -27.79 4.15
N PHE A 5 -11.39 -26.95 5.01
CA PHE A 5 -10.71 -25.75 5.48
C PHE A 5 -9.51 -26.15 6.35
N ASP A 6 -8.30 -25.73 5.95
CA ASP A 6 -7.09 -25.95 6.72
C ASP A 6 -7.07 -25.05 7.97
N ARG A 7 -7.09 -25.67 9.15
CA ARG A 7 -7.03 -24.98 10.45
C ARG A 7 -5.75 -24.15 10.59
N SER A 8 -4.64 -24.63 10.01
CA SER A 8 -3.36 -23.92 10.03
C SER A 8 -3.46 -22.60 9.26
N ALA A 9 -4.00 -22.64 8.04
CA ALA A 9 -4.23 -21.45 7.21
C ALA A 9 -5.14 -20.42 7.91
N ILE A 10 -6.22 -20.87 8.56
CA ILE A 10 -7.10 -19.98 9.33
C ILE A 10 -6.35 -19.33 10.49
N SER A 11 -5.58 -20.10 11.27
CA SER A 11 -4.78 -19.55 12.38
C SER A 11 -3.73 -18.55 11.91
N GLN A 12 -3.08 -18.80 10.78
CA GLN A 12 -2.12 -17.86 10.18
C GLN A 12 -2.81 -16.56 9.77
N MET A 13 -3.97 -16.64 9.11
CA MET A 13 -4.74 -15.47 8.70
C MET A 13 -5.18 -14.63 9.91
N VAL A 14 -5.67 -15.27 10.98
CA VAL A 14 -6.05 -14.57 12.22
C VAL A 14 -4.84 -13.89 12.85
N ASN A 15 -3.70 -14.57 12.95
CA ASN A 15 -2.47 -13.99 13.52
C ASN A 15 -1.99 -12.78 12.71
N PHE A 16 -2.01 -12.88 11.39
CA PHE A 16 -1.61 -11.81 10.49
C PHE A 16 -2.52 -10.58 10.59
N ASN A 17 -3.83 -10.79 10.72
CA ASN A 17 -4.77 -9.70 10.96
C ASN A 17 -4.58 -9.05 12.34
N ASN A 18 -4.29 -9.84 13.38
CA ASN A 18 -3.97 -9.29 14.71
C ASN A 18 -2.70 -8.45 14.69
N GLN A 19 -1.66 -8.86 13.98
CA GLN A 19 -0.44 -8.06 13.80
C GLN A 19 -0.75 -6.71 13.15
N MET A 20 -1.65 -6.67 12.17
CA MET A 20 -2.06 -5.41 11.55
C MET A 20 -2.89 -4.50 12.44
N VAL A 21 -3.77 -5.06 13.26
CA VAL A 21 -4.50 -4.29 14.26
C VAL A 21 -3.53 -3.63 15.23
N ASN A 22 -2.54 -4.39 15.71
CA ASN A 22 -1.51 -3.86 16.61
C ASN A 22 -0.64 -2.78 15.95
N PHE A 23 -0.26 -2.99 14.68
CA PHE A 23 0.45 -1.98 13.90
C PHE A 23 -0.36 -0.69 13.74
N ASN A 24 -1.65 -0.78 13.38
CA ASN A 24 -2.53 0.38 13.24
C ASN A 24 -2.64 1.14 14.58
N ASN A 25 -2.92 0.44 15.67
CA ASN A 25 -3.00 1.03 17.01
C ASN A 25 -1.70 1.74 17.38
N ARG A 26 -0.54 1.13 17.09
CA ARG A 26 0.75 1.76 17.36
C ARG A 26 0.96 3.05 16.57
N LEU A 27 0.56 3.08 15.30
CA LEU A 27 0.62 4.31 14.51
C LEU A 27 -0.30 5.40 15.05
N VAL A 28 -1.51 5.05 15.52
CA VAL A 28 -2.42 6.00 16.17
C VAL A 28 -1.75 6.62 17.39
N GLU A 29 -1.15 5.80 18.27
CA GLU A 29 -0.44 6.30 19.45
C GLU A 29 0.69 7.28 19.09
N GLU A 30 1.55 6.89 18.15
CA GLU A 30 2.72 7.68 17.76
C GLU A 30 2.35 9.02 17.08
N THR A 31 1.30 9.02 16.27
CA THR A 31 0.83 10.22 15.56
C THR A 31 -0.07 11.12 16.40
N SER A 32 -0.67 10.61 17.47
CA SER A 32 -1.46 11.41 18.42
C SER A 32 -0.59 12.16 19.42
N ASN A 33 0.66 11.73 19.62
CA ASN A 33 1.60 12.42 20.47
C ASN A 33 2.20 13.64 19.75
N PRO A 34 2.35 14.80 20.42
CA PRO A 34 3.09 15.93 19.88
C PRO A 34 4.58 15.57 19.79
N SER A 35 4.94 14.92 18.69
CA SER A 35 6.30 14.48 18.38
C SER A 35 6.77 15.08 17.05
N LEU A 36 8.04 14.89 16.72
CA LEU A 36 8.57 15.29 15.40
C LEU A 36 8.03 14.39 14.28
N PHE A 37 7.54 13.20 14.62
CA PHE A 37 6.95 12.25 13.67
C PHE A 37 5.55 12.69 13.29
N ALA A 38 5.25 12.63 11.99
CA ALA A 38 3.92 12.88 11.45
C ALA A 38 3.43 14.32 11.71
N SER A 39 4.36 15.27 11.76
CA SER A 39 4.06 16.69 12.03
C SER A 39 3.42 17.41 10.83
N LEU A 40 3.69 16.96 9.59
CA LEU A 40 3.07 17.50 8.38
C LEU A 40 1.87 16.66 7.96
N GLY A 41 0.74 17.29 7.65
CA GLY A 41 -0.46 16.58 7.19
C GLY A 41 -1.38 16.08 8.30
N SER A 42 -1.18 16.54 9.54
CA SER A 42 -2.11 16.33 10.66
C SER A 42 -3.52 16.91 10.35
N PRO A 43 -4.60 16.33 10.90
CA PRO A 43 -4.63 15.17 11.78
C PRO A 43 -4.50 13.84 11.01
N TRP A 44 -3.71 12.91 11.56
CA TRP A 44 -3.58 11.57 11.01
C TRP A 44 -4.69 10.67 11.55
N GLU A 45 -5.66 10.37 10.71
CA GLU A 45 -6.68 9.37 11.03
C GLU A 45 -6.27 8.01 10.46
N PHE A 46 -5.71 7.17 11.31
CA PHE A 46 -5.69 5.72 11.09
C PHE A 46 -6.94 5.14 11.72
N ASN A 47 -7.85 4.65 10.89
CA ASN A 47 -9.16 4.22 11.34
C ASN A 47 -9.52 2.83 10.78
N PHE A 48 -10.70 2.34 11.14
CA PHE A 48 -11.19 1.03 10.69
C PHE A 48 -11.24 0.89 9.16
N ARG A 49 -11.24 1.99 8.40
CA ARG A 49 -11.17 1.94 6.93
C ARG A 49 -9.85 1.36 6.45
N ASP A 50 -8.74 1.70 7.11
CA ASP A 50 -7.42 1.20 6.74
C ASP A 50 -7.30 -0.31 7.02
N LEU A 51 -7.86 -0.76 8.15
CA LEU A 51 -8.02 -2.20 8.44
C LEU A 51 -8.96 -2.87 7.43
N GLY A 52 -10.04 -2.20 7.02
CA GLY A 52 -10.94 -2.70 5.98
C GLY A 52 -10.25 -2.91 4.63
N ARG A 53 -9.40 -1.95 4.21
CA ARG A 53 -8.57 -2.09 3.00
C ARG A 53 -7.59 -3.26 3.12
N TRP A 54 -6.95 -3.40 4.27
CA TRP A 54 -6.07 -4.53 4.54
C TRP A 54 -6.79 -5.89 4.43
N LEU A 55 -7.97 -6.01 5.04
CA LEU A 55 -8.78 -7.22 4.96
C LEU A 55 -9.20 -7.53 3.51
N GLN A 56 -9.54 -6.51 2.73
CA GLN A 56 -9.83 -6.68 1.31
C GLN A 56 -8.61 -7.22 0.55
N ILE A 57 -7.44 -6.62 0.71
CA ILE A 57 -6.20 -7.04 0.04
C ILE A 57 -5.84 -8.48 0.41
N THR A 58 -5.86 -8.81 1.70
CA THR A 58 -5.52 -10.17 2.19
C THR A 58 -6.54 -11.24 1.78
N SER A 59 -7.78 -10.85 1.47
CA SER A 59 -8.81 -11.76 0.94
C SER A 59 -8.68 -12.02 -0.57
N MET A 60 -7.88 -11.22 -1.28
CA MET A 60 -7.63 -11.45 -2.71
C MET A 60 -6.69 -12.64 -2.89
N ASN A 61 -6.86 -13.34 -4.00
CA ASN A 61 -6.08 -14.53 -4.35
C ASN A 61 -4.60 -14.27 -4.70
N GLY A 62 -4.10 -13.05 -4.43
CA GLY A 62 -2.72 -12.64 -4.71
C GLY A 62 -2.32 -12.81 -6.17
N GLN A 63 -3.28 -12.86 -7.11
CA GLN A 63 -3.05 -13.12 -8.54
C GLN A 63 -1.99 -12.17 -9.16
N TYR A 64 -1.78 -11.04 -8.50
CA TYR A 64 -1.05 -9.89 -8.98
C TYR A 64 0.10 -9.47 -8.08
N ASP A 65 0.39 -10.25 -7.04
CA ASP A 65 1.52 -10.02 -6.13
C ASP A 65 2.82 -10.43 -6.83
N LEU A 66 3.90 -9.68 -6.58
CA LEU A 66 5.20 -9.97 -7.19
C LEU A 66 5.90 -11.09 -6.42
N GLN A 67 5.71 -11.11 -5.10
CA GLN A 67 5.94 -12.27 -4.26
C GLN A 67 4.61 -12.97 -4.00
N PRO A 68 4.48 -14.27 -4.29
CA PRO A 68 3.25 -14.99 -4.00
C PRO A 68 2.86 -14.80 -2.52
N LEU A 69 1.65 -14.27 -2.28
CA LEU A 69 1.03 -14.19 -0.97
C LEU A 69 1.76 -13.26 0.03
N SER A 70 2.30 -12.13 -0.43
CA SER A 70 2.84 -11.10 0.47
C SER A 70 1.98 -9.83 0.46
N PRO A 71 0.84 -9.80 1.19
CA PRO A 71 0.01 -8.59 1.36
C PRO A 71 0.78 -7.39 1.92
N VAL A 72 1.93 -7.65 2.54
CA VAL A 72 2.88 -6.66 3.03
C VAL A 72 3.36 -5.71 1.92
N GLU A 73 3.38 -6.15 0.66
CA GLU A 73 3.73 -5.31 -0.50
C GLU A 73 2.81 -4.08 -0.64
N TYR A 74 1.57 -4.17 -0.16
CA TYR A 74 0.59 -3.07 -0.24
C TYR A 74 0.72 -2.07 0.91
N LEU A 75 1.48 -2.36 1.96
CA LEU A 75 1.54 -1.52 3.17
C LEU A 75 2.11 -0.13 2.91
N ASP A 76 3.03 0.00 1.95
CA ASP A 76 3.48 1.33 1.55
C ASP A 76 2.33 2.11 0.89
N THR A 77 1.50 1.46 0.08
CA THR A 77 0.35 2.13 -0.55
C THR A 77 -0.71 2.55 0.48
N ILE A 78 -1.01 1.69 1.47
CA ILE A 78 -2.12 1.95 2.41
C ILE A 78 -1.71 2.72 3.68
N TYR A 79 -0.43 2.66 4.09
CA TYR A 79 0.08 3.32 5.30
C TYR A 79 1.29 4.20 4.99
N THR A 80 2.45 3.61 4.70
CA THR A 80 3.73 4.32 4.78
C THR A 80 3.88 5.43 3.74
N GLY A 81 3.35 5.24 2.53
CA GLY A 81 3.35 6.22 1.44
C GLY A 81 2.46 7.44 1.67
N ARG A 82 1.62 7.44 2.71
CA ARG A 82 0.80 8.60 3.08
C ARG A 82 1.61 9.71 3.74
N PHE A 83 2.72 9.36 4.41
CA PHE A 83 3.58 10.33 5.06
C PHE A 83 4.33 11.17 4.03
N GLN A 84 4.34 12.50 4.19
CA GLN A 84 4.96 13.41 3.22
C GLN A 84 6.48 13.48 3.36
N ILE A 85 6.98 13.31 4.58
CA ILE A 85 8.41 13.40 4.90
C ILE A 85 9.02 12.00 4.87
N GLN A 86 10.18 11.85 4.22
CA GLN A 86 10.89 10.57 4.13
C GLN A 86 11.27 9.99 5.50
N ALA A 87 11.61 10.84 6.48
CA ALA A 87 11.85 10.43 7.86
C ALA A 87 10.61 9.79 8.51
N ASP A 88 9.42 10.36 8.29
CA ASP A 88 8.16 9.80 8.80
C ASP A 88 7.82 8.48 8.11
N GLN A 89 8.04 8.40 6.80
CA GLN A 89 7.91 7.14 6.06
C GLN A 89 8.84 6.06 6.65
N ALA A 90 10.10 6.41 6.94
CA ALA A 90 11.05 5.49 7.56
C ALA A 90 10.63 5.06 8.98
N THR A 91 10.11 5.98 9.79
CA THR A 91 9.56 5.69 11.12
C THR A 91 8.36 4.73 11.03
N SER A 92 7.40 5.01 10.16
CA SER A 92 6.25 4.12 9.91
C SER A 92 6.71 2.72 9.45
N PHE A 93 7.68 2.66 8.54
CA PHE A 93 8.26 1.39 8.09
C PHE A 93 8.94 0.63 9.23
N ASN A 94 9.67 1.32 10.11
CA ASN A 94 10.31 0.71 11.28
C ASN A 94 9.29 0.13 12.26
N ILE A 95 8.20 0.86 12.52
CA ILE A 95 7.10 0.37 13.35
C ILE A 95 6.47 -0.87 12.71
N CYS A 96 6.23 -0.85 11.39
CA CYS A 96 5.66 -1.99 10.67
C CYS A 96 6.51 -3.26 10.85
N ARG A 97 7.84 -3.16 10.72
CA ARG A 97 8.77 -4.29 10.90
C ARG A 97 8.74 -4.92 12.30
N GLN A 98 8.22 -4.23 13.31
CA GLN A 98 8.06 -4.80 14.66
C GLN A 98 6.89 -5.79 14.72
N PHE A 99 5.88 -5.62 13.87
CA PHE A 99 4.67 -6.45 13.88
C PHE A 99 4.62 -7.46 12.74
N LEU A 100 5.18 -7.09 11.59
CA LEU A 100 5.16 -7.89 10.37
C LEU A 100 6.60 -8.22 9.96
N ASN A 101 6.88 -9.49 9.71
CA ASN A 101 8.16 -9.93 9.16
C ASN A 101 8.25 -9.57 7.67
N ALA A 102 8.43 -8.27 7.42
CA ALA A 102 8.50 -7.66 6.10
C ALA A 102 9.96 -7.44 5.69
N PRO A 103 10.56 -8.29 4.83
CA PRO A 103 11.92 -8.08 4.36
C PRO A 103 12.03 -6.81 3.50
N SER A 104 10.95 -6.40 2.83
CA SER A 104 10.85 -5.15 2.07
C SER A 104 9.39 -4.75 1.81
N MET A 105 9.02 -3.49 2.09
CA MET A 105 7.74 -2.88 1.65
C MET A 105 7.95 -2.01 0.40
N SER A 106 8.85 -2.43 -0.49
CA SER A 106 9.53 -1.49 -1.39
C SER A 106 8.61 -0.82 -2.42
N ARG A 107 8.78 0.50 -2.56
CA ARG A 107 8.26 1.31 -3.68
C ARG A 107 8.89 0.98 -5.03
N ASN A 108 10.03 0.30 -5.04
CA ASN A 108 10.75 -0.09 -6.27
C ASN A 108 10.02 -1.18 -7.07
N HIS A 109 8.74 -1.40 -6.79
CA HIS A 109 7.89 -2.41 -7.40
C HIS A 109 6.75 -1.80 -8.22
N GLN A 110 6.66 -0.45 -8.28
CA GLN A 110 5.70 0.25 -9.14
C GLN A 110 6.21 0.44 -10.57
N ASP A 111 7.04 -0.46 -11.06
CA ASP A 111 7.51 -0.41 -12.44
C ASP A 111 6.31 -0.48 -13.39
N MET A 112 6.28 0.47 -14.34
CA MET A 112 5.27 0.51 -15.37
C MET A 112 5.70 -0.39 -16.52
N VAL A 113 4.89 -1.42 -16.80
CA VAL A 113 5.09 -2.33 -17.94
C VAL A 113 3.89 -2.22 -18.87
N GLU A 114 4.15 -1.77 -20.09
CA GLU A 114 3.14 -1.72 -21.14
C GLU A 114 3.16 -3.03 -21.95
N LEU A 115 2.05 -3.76 -21.94
CA LEU A 115 1.82 -4.97 -22.74
C LEU A 115 0.84 -4.67 -23.88
N PRO A 116 0.77 -5.52 -24.93
CA PRO A 116 -0.14 -5.28 -26.06
C PRO A 116 -1.60 -5.09 -25.69
N SER A 117 -2.09 -5.76 -24.64
CA SER A 117 -3.49 -5.75 -24.21
C SER A 117 -3.73 -5.12 -22.84
N LYS A 118 -2.69 -4.75 -22.09
CA LYS A 118 -2.83 -4.16 -20.76
C LYS A 118 -1.65 -3.27 -20.37
N LEU A 119 -1.92 -2.29 -19.52
CA LEU A 119 -0.90 -1.55 -18.77
C LEU A 119 -0.79 -2.16 -17.37
N VAL A 120 0.42 -2.38 -16.90
CA VAL A 120 0.70 -2.92 -15.55
C VAL A 120 1.51 -1.89 -14.78
N ILE A 121 1.09 -1.57 -13.56
CA ILE A 121 1.82 -0.71 -12.62
C ILE A 121 1.78 -1.40 -11.26
N GLY A 122 2.90 -1.97 -10.84
CA GLY A 122 2.97 -2.84 -9.67
C GLY A 122 1.90 -3.93 -9.68
N HIS A 123 1.00 -3.90 -8.69
CA HIS A 123 -0.09 -4.87 -8.57
C HIS A 123 -1.32 -4.55 -9.46
N SER A 124 -1.40 -3.34 -10.01
CA SER A 124 -2.53 -2.91 -10.83
C SER A 124 -2.37 -3.31 -12.28
N ARG A 125 -3.47 -3.78 -12.90
CA ARG A 125 -3.54 -4.13 -14.33
C ARG A 125 -4.74 -3.44 -14.94
N LEU A 126 -4.53 -2.73 -16.03
CA LEU A 126 -5.57 -1.97 -16.73
C LEU A 126 -5.64 -2.43 -18.19
N GLY A 127 -6.79 -2.92 -18.63
CA GLY A 127 -6.98 -3.36 -20.02
C GLY A 127 -6.88 -2.19 -20.99
N LYS A 128 -6.24 -2.40 -22.15
CA LYS A 128 -6.22 -1.36 -23.20
C LYS A 128 -7.63 -1.23 -23.80
N PRO A 129 -8.15 -0.01 -23.97
CA PRO A 129 -9.39 0.19 -24.72
C PRO A 129 -9.16 -0.22 -26.18
N SER A 130 -10.13 -0.94 -26.76
CA SER A 130 -10.06 -1.49 -28.12
C SER A 130 -9.88 -0.45 -29.23
N HIS A 131 -10.11 0.83 -28.95
CA HIS A 131 -10.09 1.93 -29.93
C HIS A 131 -9.29 3.17 -29.49
N GLY A 132 -8.43 3.07 -28.47
CA GLY A 132 -7.69 4.23 -27.93
C GLY A 132 -6.20 3.94 -27.74
N SER A 133 -5.35 4.76 -28.37
CA SER A 133 -3.93 4.85 -28.04
C SER A 133 -3.74 5.33 -26.60
N TRP A 134 -2.82 4.74 -25.83
CA TRP A 134 -2.38 5.24 -24.51
C TRP A 134 -1.51 6.50 -24.62
N THR A 135 -1.50 7.21 -25.75
CA THR A 135 -0.89 8.52 -25.82
C THR A 135 -1.49 9.37 -24.70
N PRO A 136 -0.74 9.71 -23.64
CA PRO A 136 -1.21 10.73 -22.72
C PRO A 136 -1.53 11.95 -23.60
N PRO A 137 -2.64 12.66 -23.36
CA PRO A 137 -2.79 13.96 -24.01
C PRO A 137 -1.49 14.71 -23.75
N ILE A 138 -0.84 15.20 -24.80
CA ILE A 138 0.39 15.99 -24.67
C ILE A 138 0.06 17.03 -23.60
N VAL A 139 0.64 16.86 -22.42
CA VAL A 139 0.50 17.85 -21.35
C VAL A 139 1.29 19.02 -21.90
N ALA A 140 0.58 19.97 -22.53
CA ALA A 140 1.17 21.22 -22.96
C ALA A 140 1.94 21.76 -21.76
N SER A 141 3.24 21.99 -21.95
CA SER A 141 4.12 22.47 -20.89
C SER A 141 3.40 23.59 -20.14
N ILE A 142 3.15 23.39 -18.85
CA ILE A 142 2.61 24.44 -17.99
C ILE A 142 3.58 25.61 -18.14
N LYS A 143 3.17 26.65 -18.85
CA LYS A 143 3.90 27.90 -18.88
C LYS A 143 3.80 28.45 -17.47
N LEU A 144 4.86 28.26 -16.69
CA LEU A 144 5.08 29.02 -15.47
C LEU A 144 5.23 30.48 -15.91
N ASN A 145 4.13 31.24 -15.85
CA ASN A 145 4.18 32.68 -15.95
C ASN A 145 4.87 33.18 -14.67
N LEU A 146 6.19 33.26 -14.71
CA LEU A 146 6.95 34.11 -13.80
C LEU A 146 6.69 35.56 -14.22
N SER A 147 5.66 36.16 -13.64
CA SER A 147 5.57 37.62 -13.56
C SER A 147 6.49 38.08 -12.44
N VAL A 148 7.62 38.70 -12.83
CA VAL A 148 8.46 39.55 -11.98
C VAL A 148 7.70 40.83 -11.66
#